data_AF-A0A348UWR1-F1
#
_entry.id   AF-A0A348UWR1-F1
#
_cell.length_a   1.000
_cell.length_b   1.000
_cell.length_c   1.000
_cell.angle_alpha   90.00
_cell.angle_beta   90.00
_cell.angle_gamma   90.00
#
_symmetry.space_group_name_H-M   'P 1'
#
loop_
_entity.id
_entity.type
_entity.pdbx_description
1 polymer ?
#
loop_
_entity_poly.entity_id
_entity_poly.type
_entity_poly.pdbx_seq_one_letter_code
_entity_poly.pdbx_strand_id
1 'polypeptide(L)' 'TEQVTEQVIKFLKHLEELPLGTREAMKRLELNHRPTFLYTYLQPALKLGLVEMTQPDSPRSPTQKYRLTTKGRQWI' A
#
# COMPACT_ATOMS: atom_id res chain seq x y z
N THR A 1 -1.19 12.69 16.41
CA THR A 1 -0.10 12.20 15.55
C THR A 1 -0.62 11.03 14.75
N GLU A 2 -0.46 11.01 13.43
CA GLU A 2 -0.83 9.83 12.65
C GLU A 2 0.24 8.76 12.86
N GLN A 3 -0.08 7.75 13.66
CA GLN A 3 0.83 6.66 13.98
C GLN A 3 0.85 5.65 12.82
N VAL A 4 2.05 5.26 12.40
CA VAL A 4 2.23 4.14 11.48
C VAL A 4 1.97 2.84 12.26
N THR A 5 1.00 2.05 11.81
CA THR A 5 0.65 0.78 12.45
C THR A 5 1.51 -0.36 11.94
N GLU A 6 1.57 -1.47 12.68
CA GLU A 6 2.26 -2.70 12.26
C GLU A 6 1.70 -3.24 10.93
N GLN A 7 0.39 -3.09 10.72
CA GLN A 7 -0.27 -3.49 9.47
C GLN A 7 0.28 -2.68 8.29
N VAL A 8 0.41 -1.36 8.45
CA VAL A 8 1.01 -0.50 7.42
C VAL A 8 2.44 -0.93 7.15
N ILE A 9 3.27 -1.11 8.19
CA ILE A 9 4.67 -1.55 8.03
C ILE A 9 4.75 -2.89 7.28
N LYS A 10 3.90 -3.88 7.61
CA LYS A 10 3.85 -5.16 6.90
C LYS A 10 3.54 -4.97 5.41
N PHE A 11 2.63 -4.07 5.07
CA PHE A 11 2.34 -3.74 3.67
C PHE A 11 3.51 -3.06 2.97
N LEU A 12 4.21 -2.12 3.62
CA LEU A 12 5.37 -1.44 3.05
C LEU A 12 6.50 -2.43 2.69
N LYS A 13 6.79 -3.39 3.57
CA LYS A 13 7.81 -4.44 3.32
C LYS A 13 7.56 -5.22 2.03
N HIS A 14 6.29 -5.52 1.73
CA HIS A 14 5.95 -6.24 0.49
C HIS A 14 6.13 -5.40 -0.78
N LEU A 15 6.24 -4.07 -0.66
CA LEU A 15 6.44 -3.14 -1.77
C LEU A 15 7.92 -2.80 -2.02
N GLU A 16 8.86 -3.31 -1.22
CA GLU A 16 10.30 -3.04 -1.38
C GLU A 16 10.83 -3.45 -2.75
N GLU A 17 10.41 -4.63 -3.21
CA GLU A 17 10.89 -5.25 -4.45
C GLU A 17 10.24 -4.65 -5.69
N LEU A 18 8.92 -4.46 -5.66
CA LEU A 18 8.14 -4.06 -6.84
C LEU A 18 6.75 -3.50 -6.48
N PRO A 19 6.17 -2.65 -7.37
CA PRO A 19 4.81 -2.18 -7.19
C PRO A 19 3.79 -3.32 -7.23
N LEU A 20 2.82 -3.28 -6.32
CA LEU A 20 1.75 -4.28 -6.22
C LEU A 20 0.38 -3.65 -6.48
N GLY A 21 -0.47 -4.37 -7.20
CA GLY A 21 -1.89 -4.06 -7.25
C GLY A 21 -2.61 -4.58 -6.00
N THR A 22 -3.89 -4.23 -5.86
CA THR A 22 -4.70 -4.64 -4.70
C THR A 22 -4.74 -6.16 -4.53
N ARG A 23 -4.90 -6.92 -5.62
CA ARG A 23 -5.00 -8.38 -5.55
C ARG A 23 -3.69 -9.03 -5.14
N GLU A 24 -2.56 -8.59 -5.71
CA GLU A 24 -1.25 -9.14 -5.33
C GLU A 24 -0.89 -8.78 -3.89
N ALA A 25 -1.15 -7.53 -3.47
CA ALA A 25 -0.91 -7.11 -2.09
C ALA A 25 -1.74 -7.91 -1.09
N MET A 26 -3.04 -8.10 -1.36
CA MET A 26 -3.91 -8.95 -0.54
C MET A 26 -3.41 -10.38 -0.45
N LYS A 27 -2.96 -10.97 -1.58
CA LYS A 27 -2.40 -12.32 -1.60
C LYS A 27 -1.13 -12.43 -0.75
N ARG A 28 -0.19 -11.48 -0.86
CA ARG A 28 1.05 -11.48 -0.07
C ARG A 28 0.79 -11.26 1.43
N LEU A 29 -0.24 -10.49 1.76
CA LEU A 29 -0.66 -10.22 3.14
C LEU A 29 -1.58 -11.30 3.73
N GLU A 30 -1.93 -12.32 2.93
CA GLU A 30 -2.87 -13.39 3.31
C GLU A 30 -4.26 -12.86 3.70
N LEU A 31 -4.72 -11.81 3.01
CA LEU A 31 -6.00 -11.16 3.24
C LEU A 31 -7.04 -11.62 2.22
N ASN A 32 -8.20 -12.05 2.72
CA ASN A 32 -9.36 -12.40 1.88
C ASN A 32 -10.39 -11.26 1.79
N HIS A 33 -10.36 -10.30 2.73
CA HIS A 33 -11.34 -9.22 2.82
C HIS A 33 -10.79 -7.90 2.28
N ARG A 34 -11.30 -7.47 1.12
CA ARG A 34 -10.82 -6.26 0.43
C ARG A 34 -11.00 -4.97 1.26
N PRO A 35 -12.12 -4.72 1.94
CA PRO A 35 -12.25 -3.53 2.80
C PRO A 35 -11.17 -3.47 3.88
N THR A 36 -10.78 -4.61 4.47
CA THR A 36 -9.69 -4.65 5.45
C THR A 36 -8.38 -4.17 4.83
N PHE A 37 -8.02 -4.66 3.64
CA PHE A 37 -6.83 -4.16 2.93
C PHE A 37 -6.92 -2.64 2.67
N LEU A 38 -8.06 -2.15 2.18
CA LEU A 38 -8.22 -0.74 1.85
C LEU A 38 -8.10 0.16 3.08
N TYR A 39 -8.86 -0.10 4.13
CA TYR A 39 -8.98 0.79 5.28
C TYR A 39 -7.88 0.61 6.33
N THR A 40 -7.33 -0.60 6.47
CA THR A 40 -6.32 -0.90 7.49
C THR A 40 -4.89 -0.79 6.97
N TYR A 41 -4.67 -0.96 5.66
CA TYR A 41 -3.33 -0.99 5.08
C TYR A 41 -3.12 0.15 4.09
N LEU A 42 -3.91 0.19 3.01
CA LEU A 42 -3.62 1.05 1.86
C LEU A 42 -3.92 2.53 2.12
N GLN A 43 -5.13 2.87 2.56
CA GLN A 43 -5.54 4.25 2.78
C GLN A 43 -4.67 4.95 3.84
N PRO A 44 -4.36 4.34 4.99
CA PRO A 44 -3.43 4.93 5.95
C PRO A 44 -2.05 5.18 5.33
N ALA A 45 -1.51 4.21 4.56
CA ALA A 45 -0.22 4.38 3.90
C ALA A 45 -0.21 5.51 2.87
N LEU A 46 -1.29 5.67 2.10
CA LEU A 46 -1.47 6.77 1.15
C LEU A 46 -1.58 8.12 1.86
N LYS A 47 -2.40 8.20 2.92
CA LYS A 47 -2.61 9.43 3.71
C LYS A 47 -1.32 9.92 4.35
N LEU A 48 -0.51 8.98 4.85
CA LEU A 48 0.80 9.24 5.44
C LEU A 48 1.88 9.54 4.39
N GLY A 49 1.58 9.38 3.09
CA GLY A 49 2.53 9.58 1.99
C GLY A 49 3.65 8.55 1.95
N LEU A 50 3.44 7.35 2.50
CA LEU A 50 4.41 6.25 2.51
C LEU A 50 4.38 5.45 1.21
N VAL A 51 3.22 5.44 0.54
CA VAL A 51 3.04 4.85 -0.78
C VAL A 51 2.37 5.85 -1.70
N GLU A 52 2.54 5.65 -3.01
CA GLU A 52 1.88 6.42 -4.05
C GLU A 52 1.32 5.50 -5.14
N MET A 53 0.39 6.04 -5.93
CA MET A 53 -0.20 5.38 -7.08
C MET A 53 0.75 5.40 -8.28
N THR A 54 0.81 4.32 -9.04
CA THR A 54 1.58 4.30 -10.31
C THR A 54 0.85 5.00 -11.45
N GLN A 55 -0.49 5.06 -11.42
CA GLN A 55 -1.33 5.76 -12.39
C GLN A 55 -2.28 6.71 -11.62
N PRO A 56 -1.79 7.87 -11.15
CA PRO A 56 -2.62 8.81 -10.39
C PRO A 56 -3.78 9.38 -11.21
N ASP A 57 -3.59 9.61 -12.52
CA ASP A 57 -4.61 10.16 -13.42
C ASP A 57 -5.70 9.15 -13.78
N SER A 58 -5.49 7.87 -13.45
CA SER A 58 -6.44 6.78 -13.71
C SER A 58 -6.54 5.85 -12.50
N PRO A 59 -7.04 6.35 -11.35
CA PRO A 59 -7.00 5.62 -10.07
C PRO A 59 -7.87 4.35 -10.07
N ARG A 60 -8.83 4.27 -10.99
CA ARG A 60 -9.71 3.11 -11.19
C ARG A 60 -9.20 2.15 -12.27
N SER A 61 -8.01 2.40 -12.83
CA SER A 61 -7.40 1.54 -13.84
C SER A 61 -7.26 0.11 -13.33
N PRO A 62 -7.59 -0.92 -14.15
CA PRO A 62 -7.42 -2.31 -13.75
C PRO A 62 -5.94 -2.68 -13.55
N THR A 63 -5.01 -1.92 -14.13
CA THR A 63 -3.57 -2.09 -13.96
C THR A 63 -2.98 -1.17 -12.90
N GLN A 64 -3.82 -0.51 -12.09
CA GLN A 64 -3.35 0.36 -11.01
C GLN A 64 -2.55 -0.43 -9.98
N LYS A 65 -1.39 0.12 -9.60
CA LYS A 65 -0.51 -0.41 -8.56
C LYS A 65 -0.09 0.68 -7.59
N TYR A 66 0.51 0.24 -6.50
CA TYR A 66 1.06 1.10 -5.46
C TYR A 66 2.54 0.80 -5.29
N ARG A 67 3.35 1.84 -5.04
CA ARG A 67 4.78 1.73 -4.80
C ARG A 67 5.21 2.57 -3.61
N LEU A 68 6.34 2.22 -3.00
CA LEU A 68 6.93 3.03 -1.93
C LEU A 68 7.37 4.39 -2.44
N THR A 69 7.12 5.42 -1.63
CA THR A 69 7.77 6.73 -1.77
C THR A 69 9.12 6.71 -1.07
N THR A 70 9.92 7.77 -1.23
CA THR A 70 11.15 7.97 -0.44
C THR A 70 10.87 7.95 1.06
N LYS A 71 9.77 8.58 1.49
CA LYS A 71 9.34 8.55 2.89
C LYS A 71 9.01 7.13 3.33
N GLY A 72 8.26 6.37 2.53
CA GLY A 72 7.94 4.97 2.81
C GLY A 72 9.18 4.11 3.04
N ARG A 73 10.24 4.30 2.24
CA ARG A 73 11.50 3.56 2.39
C ARG A 73 12.28 3.87 3.67
N GLN A 74 12.02 5.00 4.33
CA GLN A 74 12.67 5.34 5.60
C GLN A 74 11.98 4.68 6.82
N TRP A 75 10.80 4.08 6.63
CA TRP A 75 9.99 3.47 7.69
C TRP A 75 10.17 1.95 7.84
N ILE A 76 10.95 1.34 6.96
CA ILE A 76 11.21 -0.09 6.84
C ILE A 76 12.71 -0.33 6.98
#